data_AF-A0A951ZGA2-F1
#
_entry.id   AF-A0A951ZGA2-F1
#
_cell.length_a   1.000
_cell.length_b   1.000
_cell.length_c   1.000
_cell.angle_alpha   90.00
_cell.angle_beta   90.00
_cell.angle_gamma   90.00
#
_symmetry.space_group_name_H-M   'P 1'
#
loop_
_entity.id
_entity.type
_entity.pdbx_description
1 polymer ?
#
loop_
_entity_poly.entity_id
_entity_poly.type
_entity_poly.pdbx_seq_one_letter_code
_entity_poly.pdbx_strand_id
1 'polypeptide(L)'
;MRTRIHSLIALLALGAAPVSAHAQVVAITGGTVYPVSGPKIERGTVLIRDGKIAEVGATVAVPAGATVIDATGKVVTPGLINAYTQLGLTEAGSPQFSGGYNDTRAKGTRGIAANFRVWEGFNPASTFIVPARQ
;
A
#
# COMPACT_ATOMS: atom_id res chain seq x y z
N MET A 1 50.27 1.15 61.61
CA MET A 1 50.72 0.70 60.27
C MET A 1 49.49 0.71 59.37
N ARG A 2 49.29 1.72 58.50
CA ARG A 2 49.60 1.67 57.05
C ARG A 2 48.85 0.49 56.39
N THR A 3 47.86 0.63 55.52
CA THR A 3 47.76 1.46 54.31
C THR A 3 46.33 1.50 53.75
N ARG A 4 46.11 2.52 52.90
CA ARG A 4 44.90 2.91 52.16
C ARG A 4 44.45 1.83 51.13
N ILE A 5 43.31 2.06 50.49
CA ILE A 5 43.13 2.38 49.05
C ILE A 5 41.84 1.69 48.49
N HIS A 6 41.09 2.48 47.70
CA HIS A 6 40.11 2.12 46.65
C HIS A 6 38.61 2.29 46.99
N SER A 7 38.25 3.54 47.31
CA SER A 7 37.11 4.19 46.65
C SER A 7 37.25 4.08 45.12
N LEU A 8 36.13 4.10 44.39
CA LEU A 8 35.94 3.97 42.93
C LEU A 8 35.70 2.55 42.41
N ILE A 9 34.44 2.10 42.47
CA ILE A 9 33.75 1.54 41.29
C ILE A 9 32.34 2.13 41.29
N ALA A 10 32.23 3.36 40.80
CA ALA A 10 30.96 4.05 40.59
C ALA A 10 30.99 4.70 39.20
N LEU A 11 31.14 3.90 38.14
CA LEU A 11 30.93 4.36 36.77
C LEU A 11 30.92 3.17 35.79
N LEU A 12 29.75 2.57 35.52
CA LEU A 12 29.35 2.12 34.18
C LEU A 12 27.94 1.48 34.21
N ALA A 13 26.91 2.31 34.33
CA ALA A 13 25.55 1.90 33.98
C ALA A 13 24.92 3.01 33.13
N LEU A 14 25.57 3.33 32.02
CA LEU A 14 25.06 4.29 31.04
C LEU A 14 24.09 3.55 30.11
N GLY A 15 22.81 3.59 30.50
CA GLY A 15 21.65 3.70 29.61
C GLY A 15 21.53 2.75 28.43
N ALA A 16 21.08 1.52 28.68
CA ALA A 16 20.20 0.85 27.71
C ALA A 16 18.78 1.38 27.97
N ALA A 17 18.43 2.54 27.39
CA ALA A 17 17.03 2.91 27.29
C ALA A 17 16.35 1.83 26.44
N PRO A 18 15.26 1.19 26.89
CA PRO A 18 14.50 0.34 26.00
C PRO A 18 14.02 1.24 24.87
N VAL A 19 14.52 0.98 23.66
CA VAL A 19 13.84 1.45 22.46
C VAL A 19 12.54 0.67 22.46
N SER A 20 11.51 1.24 23.10
CA SER A 20 10.15 0.78 22.92
C SER A 20 9.89 0.91 21.43
N ALA A 21 9.98 -0.22 20.73
CA ALA A 21 9.33 -0.40 19.45
C ALA A 21 7.84 -0.20 19.74
N HIS A 22 7.40 1.05 19.75
CA HIS A 22 6.00 1.36 19.90
C HIS A 22 5.32 0.78 18.67
N ALA A 23 4.68 -0.38 18.86
CA ALA A 23 3.61 -0.86 18.01
C ALA A 23 2.81 0.35 17.54
N GLN A 24 2.77 0.61 16.23
CA GLN A 24 2.10 1.78 15.69
C GLN A 24 0.61 1.65 16.01
N VAL A 25 0.13 2.45 16.96
CA VAL A 25 -1.29 2.53 17.32
C VAL A 25 -1.91 3.70 16.59
N VAL A 26 -2.97 3.44 15.84
CA VAL A 26 -3.75 4.46 15.11
C VAL A 26 -5.20 4.39 15.59
N ALA A 27 -5.82 5.53 15.82
CA ALA A 27 -7.24 5.62 16.13
C ALA A 27 -7.93 6.57 15.15
N ILE A 28 -8.94 6.08 14.42
CA ILE A 28 -9.82 6.90 13.59
C ILE A 28 -11.05 7.21 14.42
N THR A 29 -11.32 8.47 14.76
CA THR A 29 -12.33 8.84 15.78
C THR A 29 -13.42 9.76 15.23
N GLY A 30 -14.63 9.68 15.77
CA GLY A 30 -15.70 10.67 15.57
C GLY A 30 -16.51 10.53 14.28
N GLY A 31 -16.11 9.63 13.37
CA GLY A 31 -16.83 9.38 12.11
C GLY A 31 -18.03 8.45 12.27
N THR A 32 -18.91 8.43 11.26
CA THR A 32 -19.95 7.40 11.13
C THR A 32 -19.32 6.15 10.54
N VAL A 33 -19.15 5.11 11.36
CA VAL A 33 -18.46 3.87 10.97
C VAL A 33 -19.48 2.87 10.43
N TYR A 34 -19.21 2.31 9.24
CA TYR A 34 -20.00 1.23 8.63
C TYR A 34 -19.21 -0.08 8.65
N PRO A 35 -19.36 -0.91 9.70
CA PRO A 35 -18.71 -2.22 9.75
C PRO A 35 -19.32 -3.21 8.74
N VAL A 36 -18.54 -4.22 8.33
CA VAL A 36 -19.04 -5.28 7.44
C VAL A 36 -20.12 -6.14 8.10
N SER A 37 -19.97 -6.41 9.40
CA SER A 37 -20.74 -7.43 10.13
C SER A 37 -21.70 -6.86 11.17
N GLY A 38 -22.24 -5.65 10.97
CA GLY A 38 -23.12 -5.04 11.97
C GLY A 38 -23.77 -3.73 11.55
N PRO A 39 -24.56 -3.11 12.46
CA PRO A 39 -25.17 -1.81 12.21
C PRO A 39 -24.10 -0.70 12.16
N LYS A 40 -24.47 0.43 11.54
CA LYS A 40 -23.63 1.64 11.58
C LYS A 40 -23.43 2.15 13.01
N ILE A 41 -22.27 2.75 13.27
CA ILE A 41 -21.89 3.30 14.57
C ILE A 41 -21.68 4.80 14.38
N GLU A 42 -22.57 5.60 14.97
CA GLU A 42 -22.44 7.06 14.96
C GLU A 42 -21.33 7.50 15.92
N ARG A 43 -20.55 8.50 15.50
CA ARG A 43 -19.38 9.01 16.25
C ARG A 43 -18.46 7.88 16.73
N GLY A 44 -18.31 6.86 15.89
CA GLY A 44 -17.53 5.67 16.18
C GLY A 44 -16.03 5.92 16.16
N THR A 45 -15.30 4.99 16.76
CA THR A 45 -13.86 4.92 16.76
C THR A 45 -13.39 3.55 16.27
N VAL A 46 -12.41 3.54 15.37
CA VAL A 46 -11.70 2.34 14.92
C VAL A 46 -10.29 2.39 15.45
N LEU A 47 -9.94 1.48 16.38
CA LEU A 47 -8.62 1.37 16.96
C LEU A 47 -7.82 0.30 16.22
N ILE A 48 -6.64 0.68 15.73
CA ILE A 48 -5.73 -0.15 14.95
C ILE A 48 -4.45 -0.31 15.75
N ARG A 49 -3.99 -1.56 15.94
CA ARG A 49 -2.71 -1.90 16.56
C ARG A 49 -1.98 -2.89 15.67
N ASP A 50 -0.72 -2.62 15.37
CA ASP A 50 0.13 -3.50 14.55
C ASP A 50 -0.51 -3.89 13.20
N GLY A 51 -1.15 -2.90 12.55
CA GLY A 51 -1.83 -3.08 11.27
C GLY A 51 -3.14 -3.86 11.33
N LYS A 52 -3.63 -4.23 12.52
CA LYS A 52 -4.90 -4.95 12.72
C LYS A 52 -5.91 -4.10 13.47
N ILE A 53 -7.19 -4.27 13.15
CA ILE A 53 -8.27 -3.65 13.92
C ILE A 53 -8.34 -4.36 15.27
N ALA A 54 -8.06 -3.63 16.34
CA ALA A 54 -8.14 -4.12 17.71
C ALA A 54 -9.55 -3.96 18.28
N GLU A 55 -10.23 -2.85 17.98
CA GLU A 55 -11.56 -2.56 18.49
C GLU A 55 -12.31 -1.57 17.58
N VAL A 56 -13.64 -1.68 17.52
CA VAL A 56 -14.53 -0.76 16.81
C VAL A 56 -15.77 -0.50 17.67
N GLY A 57 -16.13 0.76 17.90
CA GLY A 57 -17.27 1.09 18.75
C GLY A 57 -17.43 2.58 19.01
N ALA A 58 -18.53 2.97 19.67
CA ALA A 58 -18.78 4.37 20.05
C ALA A 58 -17.98 4.81 21.29
N THR A 59 -17.55 3.86 22.12
CA THR A 59 -16.89 4.10 23.43
C THR A 59 -15.51 3.44 23.50
N VAL A 60 -14.77 3.42 22.39
CA VAL A 60 -13.42 2.83 22.35
C VAL A 60 -12.43 3.78 23.02
N ALA A 61 -11.65 3.25 23.96
CA ALA A 61 -10.61 4.00 24.62
C ALA A 61 -9.39 4.17 23.70
N VAL A 62 -9.00 5.41 23.44
CA VAL A 62 -7.80 5.74 22.66
C VAL A 62 -6.60 5.79 23.61
N PRO A 63 -5.62 4.87 23.49
CA PRO A 63 -4.46 4.85 24.38
C PRO A 63 -3.54 6.06 24.11
N ALA A 64 -2.83 6.50 25.16
CA ALA A 64 -1.86 7.58 25.05
C ALA A 64 -0.76 7.23 24.04
N GLY A 65 -0.38 8.21 23.20
CA GLY A 65 0.62 8.02 22.14
C GLY A 65 0.07 7.42 20.84
N ALA A 66 -1.23 7.11 20.75
CA ALA A 66 -1.84 6.75 19.48
C ALA A 66 -1.84 7.93 18.49
N THR A 67 -1.61 7.64 17.21
CA THR A 67 -1.87 8.60 16.14
C THR A 67 -3.38 8.72 15.96
N VAL A 68 -3.93 9.90 16.20
CA VAL A 68 -5.37 10.14 16.10
C VAL A 68 -5.70 10.77 14.75
N ILE A 69 -6.69 10.20 14.06
CA ILE A 69 -7.25 10.69 12.81
C ILE A 69 -8.70 11.10 13.10
N ASP A 70 -8.98 12.40 13.02
CA ASP A 70 -10.34 12.92 13.21
C ASP A 70 -11.18 12.73 11.94
N ALA A 71 -12.23 11.92 12.06
CA ALA A 71 -13.21 11.63 11.03
C ALA A 71 -14.59 12.26 11.33
N THR A 72 -14.67 13.25 12.22
CA THR A 72 -15.91 13.95 12.55
C THR A 72 -16.61 14.48 11.30
N GLY A 73 -17.90 14.17 11.16
CA GLY A 73 -18.71 14.52 9.98
C GLY A 73 -18.36 13.73 8.71
N LYS A 74 -17.49 12.72 8.79
CA LYS A 74 -17.10 11.85 7.69
C LYS A 74 -17.59 10.42 7.92
N VAL A 75 -17.52 9.63 6.86
CA VAL A 75 -17.87 8.21 6.85
C VAL A 75 -16.58 7.38 6.89
N VAL A 76 -16.58 6.32 7.71
CA VAL A 76 -15.49 5.35 7.80
C VAL A 76 -16.00 3.99 7.35
N THR A 77 -15.40 3.44 6.30
CA THR A 77 -15.74 2.11 5.75
C THR A 77 -14.51 1.21 5.74
N PRO A 78 -14.68 -0.11 5.61
CA PRO A 78 -13.63 -0.99 5.10
C PRO A 78 -13.07 -0.45 3.79
N GLY A 79 -11.80 -0.76 3.52
CA GLY A 79 -11.19 -0.47 2.22
C GLY A 79 -12.00 -1.14 1.10
N LEU A 80 -12.21 -0.41 0.01
CA LEU A 80 -12.92 -0.94 -1.15
C LEU A 80 -12.03 -1.96 -1.88
N ILE A 81 -12.64 -3.06 -2.34
CA ILE A 81 -11.97 -4.09 -3.11
C ILE A 81 -12.44 -3.98 -4.55
N ASN A 82 -11.50 -3.83 -5.49
CA ASN A 82 -11.79 -4.02 -6.91
C ASN A 82 -11.54 -5.49 -7.28
N ALA A 83 -12.61 -6.25 -7.47
CA ALA A 83 -12.55 -7.68 -7.80
C ALA A 83 -12.12 -7.96 -9.25
N TYR A 84 -12.13 -6.95 -10.12
CA TYR A 84 -11.67 -7.07 -11.50
C TYR A 84 -10.91 -5.82 -11.91
N THR A 85 -9.59 -5.94 -11.92
CA THR A 85 -8.68 -4.92 -12.42
C THR A 85 -7.81 -5.54 -13.49
N GLN A 86 -7.70 -4.84 -14.63
CA GLN A 86 -6.67 -5.12 -15.60
C GLN A 86 -5.56 -4.09 -15.42
N LEU A 87 -4.42 -4.55 -14.93
CA LEU A 87 -3.19 -3.75 -14.90
C LEU A 87 -2.40 -4.06 -16.18
N GLY A 88 -2.38 -3.13 -17.14
CA GLY A 88 -1.68 -3.30 -18.40
C GLY A 88 -2.46 -2.83 -19.62
N LEU A 89 -1.96 -3.17 -20.81
CA LEU A 89 -2.62 -2.86 -22.09
C LEU A 89 -3.85 -3.76 -22.28
N THR A 90 -4.99 -3.15 -22.57
CA THR A 90 -6.17 -3.87 -23.06
C THR A 90 -6.06 -4.03 -24.56
N GLU A 91 -6.46 -5.19 -25.10
CA GLU A 91 -6.72 -5.27 -26.53
C GLU A 91 -7.89 -4.34 -26.85
N ALA A 92 -7.71 -3.46 -27.84
CA ALA A 92 -8.82 -2.70 -28.37
C ALA A 92 -9.77 -3.71 -29.05
N GLY A 93 -11.00 -3.83 -28.50
CA GLY A 93 -12.06 -4.61 -29.11
C GLY A 93 -12.26 -4.21 -30.58
N SER A 94 -12.74 -5.17 -31.37
CA SER A 94 -12.89 -5.08 -32.83
C SER A 94 -13.26 -3.67 -33.33
N PRO A 95 -12.69 -3.20 -34.46
CA PRO A 95 -12.85 -1.83 -34.95
C PRO A 95 -14.29 -1.38 -35.24
N GLN A 96 -15.26 -2.27 -35.11
CA GLN A 96 -16.68 -1.98 -35.26
C GLN A 96 -17.27 -1.21 -34.06
N PHE A 97 -16.68 -1.31 -32.86
CA PHE A 97 -17.20 -0.63 -31.65
C PHE A 97 -16.27 0.46 -31.07
N SER A 98 -15.00 0.47 -31.47
CA SER A 98 -14.07 1.54 -31.10
C SER A 98 -13.98 2.52 -32.26
N GLY A 99 -14.67 3.66 -32.16
CA GLY A 99 -14.69 4.69 -33.20
C GLY A 99 -13.28 5.05 -33.70
N GLY A 100 -12.89 4.47 -34.82
CA GLY A 100 -11.77 4.87 -35.67
C GLY A 100 -10.47 5.21 -34.95
N TYR A 101 -9.83 4.27 -34.26
CA TYR A 101 -8.38 4.38 -34.05
C TYR A 101 -7.68 4.11 -35.38
N ASN A 102 -7.16 5.16 -36.00
CA ASN A 102 -6.40 5.06 -37.24
C ASN A 102 -4.94 4.65 -36.97
N ASP A 103 -4.77 3.39 -36.58
CA ASP A 103 -3.46 2.73 -36.41
C ASP A 103 -2.92 2.13 -37.73
N THR A 104 -3.46 2.55 -38.88
CA THR A 104 -3.09 1.94 -40.17
C THR A 104 -1.68 2.31 -40.65
N ARG A 105 -0.96 3.22 -39.96
CA ARG A 105 0.39 3.65 -40.36
C ARG A 105 1.34 3.85 -39.18
N ALA A 106 2.29 2.93 -39.04
CA ALA A 106 3.35 2.96 -38.03
C ALA A 106 4.63 3.71 -38.48
N LYS A 107 4.59 4.57 -39.51
CA LYS A 107 5.72 5.42 -39.90
C LYS A 107 5.24 6.88 -39.97
N GLY A 108 5.69 7.70 -39.03
CA GLY A 108 5.69 9.16 -39.22
C GLY A 108 6.58 9.55 -40.40
N THR A 109 6.47 10.80 -40.87
CA THR A 109 7.12 11.35 -42.08
C THR A 109 8.66 11.24 -42.11
N ARG A 110 9.29 10.76 -41.02
CA ARG A 110 10.74 10.56 -40.88
C ARG A 110 11.15 9.23 -40.25
N GLY A 111 10.24 8.24 -40.19
CA GLY A 111 10.54 6.92 -39.63
C GLY A 111 10.72 6.88 -38.11
N ILE A 112 10.46 7.99 -37.41
CA ILE A 112 10.44 8.07 -35.95
C ILE A 112 8.99 8.12 -35.49
N ALA A 113 8.62 7.24 -34.57
CA ALA A 113 7.32 7.23 -33.91
C ALA A 113 7.50 6.74 -32.47
N ALA A 114 6.64 7.22 -31.56
CA ALA A 114 6.70 6.86 -30.14
C ALA A 114 6.14 5.46 -29.84
N ASN A 115 5.74 4.70 -30.87
CA ASN A 115 5.22 3.35 -30.72
C ASN A 115 6.33 2.31 -30.95
N PHE A 116 6.44 1.35 -30.03
CA PHE A 116 7.26 0.16 -30.18
C PHE A 116 6.54 -0.85 -31.09
N ARG A 117 7.24 -1.44 -32.08
CA ARG A 117 6.65 -2.48 -32.94
C ARG A 117 6.97 -3.85 -32.35
N VAL A 118 5.93 -4.61 -32.00
CA VAL A 118 6.08 -5.92 -31.31
C VAL A 118 7.01 -6.89 -32.05
N TRP A 119 7.01 -6.88 -33.39
CA TRP A 119 7.90 -7.75 -34.18
C TRP A 119 9.39 -7.34 -34.12
N GLU A 120 9.72 -6.11 -33.71
CA GLU A 120 11.11 -5.68 -33.47
C GLU A 120 11.67 -6.26 -32.17
N GLY A 121 10.80 -6.67 -31.23
CA GLY A 121 11.18 -7.40 -30.02
C GLY A 121 11.41 -8.90 -30.25
N PHE A 122 11.12 -9.40 -31.45
CA PHE A 122 11.29 -10.81 -31.78
C PHE A 122 12.73 -11.08 -32.20
N ASN A 123 13.43 -11.96 -31.48
CA ASN A 123 14.76 -12.43 -31.89
C ASN A 123 14.59 -13.62 -32.87
N PRO A 124 14.82 -13.45 -34.18
CA PRO A 124 14.66 -14.52 -35.16
C PRO A 124 15.69 -15.65 -34.99
N ALA A 125 16.77 -15.42 -34.23
CA ALA A 125 17.75 -16.45 -33.86
C ALA A 125 17.41 -17.18 -32.55
N SER A 126 16.23 -16.92 -31.96
CA SER A 126 15.79 -17.61 -30.74
C SER A 126 15.60 -19.10 -30.97
N THR A 127 16.30 -19.93 -30.21
CA THR A 127 16.14 -21.40 -30.20
C THR A 127 14.88 -21.88 -29.47
N PHE A 128 14.17 -20.99 -28.77
CA PHE A 128 12.93 -21.32 -28.04
C PHE A 128 11.68 -21.31 -28.91
N ILE A 129 11.78 -20.80 -30.14
CA ILE A 129 10.66 -20.75 -31.09
C ILE A 129 11.00 -21.69 -32.24
N VAL A 130 10.29 -22.81 -32.30
CA VAL A 130 10.53 -23.86 -33.28
C VAL A 130 10.16 -23.33 -34.68
N PRO A 131 11.01 -23.50 -35.72
CA PRO A 131 10.69 -23.08 -37.07
C PRO A 131 9.41 -23.77 -37.56
N ALA A 132 8.35 -22.99 -37.81
CA ALA A 132 7.14 -23.50 -38.43
C ALA A 132 7.36 -23.60 -39.96
N ARG A 133 8.01 -24.68 -40.39
CA ARG A 133 8.06 -25.12 -41.79
C ARG A 133 7.78 -26.63 -41.84
N GLN A 134 6.71 -27.01 -42.53
CA GLN A 134 6.63 -28.22 -43.34
C GLN A 134 6.64 -27.75 -44.79
#